data_AF-U2NM59-F1
#
_entry.id   AF-U2NM59-F1
#
_cell.length_a   1.000
_cell.length_b   1.000
_cell.length_c   1.000
_cell.angle_alpha   90.00
_cell.angle_beta   90.00
_cell.angle_gamma   90.00
#
_symmetry.space_group_name_H-M   'P 1'
#
loop_
_entity.id
_entity.type
_entity.pdbx_description
1 polymer ?
#
loop_
_entity_poly.entity_id
_entity_poly.type
_entity_poly.pdbx_seq_one_letter_code
_entity_poly.pdbx_strand_id
1 'polypeptide(L)'
;MKDKFFKLLEKLVIYCKKNIKIIIPIILIISLVLGYGIGYVRSTKRYFFNNLTKAVNKEDTKRLSKLISYKGDKNDLIPLVEYLKIDNNKNSFLQSIKNNEKYNNFTLTQDKGFLFNKYKLEVKPVEIHIGVNYPSEIYINDLESGKADENSKLSVTKAIPGLYKIEGKAVNEYGEVKADKEVSIFKDTDVSLSLEGNSLTINSPYSNGKVYINGEDIDKKVSDIKDFSFFSSDEKNKVSFDYDFPWGTIKSEEVSIGKYPEVAPKINIVNDKLKEDINSTIKSFYDSVLESLNKEDMNLIKEVPEDLRFSIYSDLTKKYFLLKNTYTLKDLEINIEEDSFKYVEGNKYIGKALVKLSYSTSKNIVGIVFWRKMKKKNRL
;
A
#
# COMPACT_ATOMS: atom_id res chain seq x y z
N MET A 1 -53.06 57.11 -37.59
CA MET A 1 -51.93 57.23 -36.63
C MET A 1 -50.57 56.98 -37.30
N LYS A 2 -50.43 55.94 -38.14
CA LYS A 2 -49.21 55.66 -38.92
C LYS A 2 -48.76 56.81 -39.85
N ASP A 3 -49.67 57.45 -40.58
CA ASP A 3 -49.30 58.54 -41.52
C ASP A 3 -48.75 59.80 -40.85
N LYS A 4 -49.24 60.14 -39.66
CA LYS A 4 -48.70 61.28 -38.89
C LYS A 4 -47.28 60.98 -38.39
N PHE A 5 -47.01 59.72 -38.02
CA PHE A 5 -45.69 59.27 -37.58
C PHE A 5 -44.67 59.25 -38.73
N PHE A 6 -45.06 58.74 -39.91
CA PHE A 6 -44.22 58.75 -41.10
C PHE A 6 -43.88 60.17 -41.57
N LYS A 7 -44.85 61.09 -41.59
CA LYS A 7 -44.58 62.51 -41.90
C LYS A 7 -43.65 63.18 -40.89
N LEU A 8 -43.70 62.76 -39.62
CA LEU A 8 -42.79 63.24 -38.57
C LEU A 8 -41.37 62.71 -38.77
N LEU A 9 -41.22 61.43 -39.12
CA LEU A 9 -39.95 60.81 -39.47
C LEU A 9 -39.32 61.43 -40.72
N GLU A 10 -40.09 61.68 -41.78
CA GLU A 10 -39.60 62.35 -42.98
C GLU A 10 -39.09 63.77 -42.66
N LYS A 11 -39.85 64.53 -41.86
CA LYS A 11 -39.42 65.86 -41.39
C LYS A 11 -38.14 65.80 -40.55
N LEU A 12 -38.01 64.79 -39.67
CA LEU A 12 -36.80 64.55 -38.88
C LEU A 12 -35.61 64.18 -39.77
N VAL A 13 -35.79 63.33 -40.78
CA VAL A 13 -34.72 62.92 -41.71
C VAL A 13 -34.24 64.10 -42.54
N ILE A 14 -35.16 64.94 -43.04
CA ILE A 14 -34.83 66.16 -43.80
C ILE A 14 -34.08 67.16 -42.90
N TYR A 15 -34.54 67.36 -41.66
CA TYR A 15 -33.88 68.21 -40.67
C TYR A 15 -32.48 67.70 -40.31
N CYS A 16 -32.34 66.38 -40.12
CA CYS A 16 -31.06 65.73 -39.86
C CYS A 16 -30.08 65.86 -41.02
N LYS A 17 -30.54 65.71 -42.27
CA LYS A 17 -29.70 65.91 -43.47
C LYS A 17 -29.24 67.36 -43.61
N LYS A 18 -30.12 68.34 -43.37
CA LYS A 18 -29.80 69.78 -43.47
C LYS A 18 -28.79 70.23 -42.40
N ASN A 19 -28.92 69.70 -41.18
CA ASN A 19 -28.11 70.09 -40.03
C ASN A 19 -27.05 69.04 -39.65
N ILE A 20 -26.71 68.13 -40.56
CA ILE A 20 -25.87 66.96 -40.27
C ILE A 20 -24.48 67.35 -39.73
N LYS A 21 -23.93 68.48 -40.21
CA LYS A 21 -22.66 69.06 -39.75
C LYS A 21 -22.67 69.49 -38.28
N ILE A 22 -23.85 69.75 -37.71
CA ILE A 22 -24.07 70.16 -36.31
C ILE A 22 -24.54 68.96 -35.46
N ILE A 23 -25.35 68.07 -36.04
CA ILE A 23 -25.91 66.91 -35.33
C ILE A 23 -24.84 65.85 -35.05
N ILE A 24 -23.93 65.58 -36.00
CA ILE A 24 -22.83 64.61 -35.81
C ILE A 24 -21.97 64.96 -34.58
N PRO A 25 -21.42 66.19 -34.42
CA PRO A 25 -20.62 66.51 -33.25
C PRO A 25 -21.43 66.45 -31.96
N ILE A 26 -22.72 66.81 -31.97
CA ILE A 26 -23.59 66.67 -30.79
C ILE A 26 -23.76 65.19 -30.39
N ILE A 27 -24.03 64.29 -31.34
CA ILE A 27 -24.13 62.84 -31.07
C ILE A 27 -22.80 62.31 -30.55
N LEU A 28 -21.67 62.76 -31.11
CA LEU A 28 -20.34 62.36 -30.69
C LEU A 28 -20.06 62.84 -29.26
N ILE A 29 -20.43 64.07 -28.92
CA ILE A 29 -20.35 64.60 -27.54
C ILE A 29 -21.24 63.81 -26.59
N ILE A 30 -22.50 63.52 -26.96
CA ILE A 30 -23.41 62.70 -26.14
C ILE A 30 -22.83 61.30 -25.92
N SER A 31 -22.27 60.67 -26.97
CA SER A 31 -21.61 59.38 -26.87
C SER A 31 -20.38 59.41 -25.97
N LEU A 32 -19.58 60.49 -26.04
CA LEU A 32 -18.45 60.70 -25.13
C LEU A 32 -18.90 60.89 -23.68
N VAL A 33 -19.96 61.67 -23.42
CA VAL A 33 -20.50 61.89 -22.08
C VAL A 33 -21.09 60.61 -21.50
N LEU A 34 -21.87 59.86 -22.30
CA LEU A 34 -22.42 58.56 -21.89
C LEU A 34 -21.30 57.54 -21.66
N GLY A 35 -20.32 57.48 -22.57
CA GLY A 35 -19.14 56.61 -22.45
C GLY A 35 -18.32 56.95 -21.20
N TYR A 36 -18.14 58.23 -20.91
CA TYR A 36 -17.49 58.71 -19.70
C TYR A 36 -18.27 58.34 -18.45
N GLY A 37 -19.59 58.55 -18.43
CA GLY A 37 -20.45 58.18 -17.30
C GLY A 37 -20.45 56.67 -17.01
N ILE A 38 -20.55 55.84 -18.04
CA ILE A 38 -20.44 54.38 -17.91
C ILE A 38 -19.03 53.98 -17.42
N GLY A 39 -18.00 54.61 -17.96
CA GLY A 39 -16.61 54.41 -17.53
C GLY A 39 -16.40 54.76 -16.05
N TYR A 40 -16.93 55.90 -15.63
CA TYR A 40 -16.87 56.38 -14.25
C TYR A 40 -17.58 55.40 -13.29
N VAL A 41 -18.80 54.97 -13.59
CA VAL A 41 -19.50 53.99 -12.74
C VAL A 41 -18.71 52.68 -12.63
N ARG A 42 -18.17 52.18 -13.75
CA ARG A 42 -17.34 50.97 -13.77
C ARG A 42 -16.03 51.11 -13.00
N SER A 43 -15.55 52.35 -12.83
CA SER A 43 -14.34 52.67 -12.09
C SER A 43 -14.52 52.75 -10.59
N THR A 44 -15.73 52.56 -10.06
CA THR A 44 -15.99 52.67 -8.62
C THR A 44 -15.75 51.38 -7.86
N LYS A 45 -15.29 51.52 -6.60
CA LYS A 45 -15.15 50.41 -5.65
C LYS A 45 -16.49 49.66 -5.44
N ARG A 46 -17.61 50.40 -5.43
CA ARG A 46 -18.97 49.84 -5.32
C ARG A 46 -19.32 48.93 -6.50
N TYR A 47 -18.99 49.34 -7.73
CA TYR A 47 -19.23 48.53 -8.91
C TYR A 47 -18.40 47.24 -8.88
N PHE A 48 -17.14 47.33 -8.46
CA PHE A 48 -16.29 46.15 -8.23
C PHE A 48 -16.94 45.16 -7.25
N PHE A 49 -17.32 45.60 -6.04
CA PHE A 49 -17.92 44.70 -5.05
C PHE A 49 -19.24 44.07 -5.49
N ASN A 50 -20.09 44.81 -6.21
CA ASN A 50 -21.34 44.25 -6.73
C ASN A 50 -21.06 43.13 -7.74
N ASN A 51 -20.05 43.30 -8.59
CA ASN A 51 -19.64 42.25 -9.53
C ASN A 51 -18.94 41.09 -8.84
N LEU A 52 -18.09 41.34 -7.84
CA LEU A 52 -17.47 40.29 -7.03
C LEU A 52 -18.53 39.44 -6.35
N THR A 53 -19.50 40.07 -5.67
CA THR A 53 -20.62 39.40 -5.02
C THR A 53 -21.42 38.55 -6.01
N LYS A 54 -21.73 39.10 -7.19
CA LYS A 54 -22.43 38.36 -8.26
C LYS A 54 -21.61 37.20 -8.81
N ALA A 55 -20.28 37.33 -8.89
CA ALA A 55 -19.40 36.29 -9.39
C ALA A 55 -19.28 35.15 -8.38
N VAL A 56 -19.05 35.47 -7.11
CA VAL A 56 -18.99 34.51 -6.00
C VAL A 56 -20.32 33.78 -5.83
N ASN A 57 -21.45 34.50 -5.75
CA ASN A 57 -22.77 33.87 -5.57
C ASN A 57 -23.22 33.00 -6.74
N LYS A 58 -22.66 33.21 -7.93
CA LYS A 58 -22.96 32.41 -9.13
C LYS A 58 -21.87 31.39 -9.44
N GLU A 59 -20.85 31.28 -8.59
CA GLU A 59 -19.72 30.36 -8.77
C GLU A 59 -19.05 30.54 -10.15
N ASP A 60 -19.06 31.77 -10.67
CA ASP A 60 -18.70 32.08 -12.05
C ASP A 60 -17.20 32.37 -12.16
N THR A 61 -16.41 31.32 -12.40
CA THR A 61 -14.94 31.37 -12.58
C THR A 61 -14.52 32.36 -13.66
N LYS A 62 -15.30 32.49 -14.75
CA LYS A 62 -15.04 33.42 -15.85
C LYS A 62 -15.24 34.88 -15.45
N ARG A 63 -16.14 35.17 -14.51
CA ARG A 63 -16.27 36.52 -13.93
C ARG A 63 -15.21 36.77 -12.87
N LEU A 64 -14.90 35.78 -12.04
CA LEU A 64 -13.84 35.90 -11.04
C LEU A 64 -12.47 36.15 -11.69
N SER A 65 -12.15 35.51 -12.81
CA SER A 65 -10.88 35.74 -13.52
C SER A 65 -10.72 37.14 -14.10
N LYS A 66 -11.81 37.89 -14.27
CA LYS A 66 -11.76 39.31 -14.67
C LYS A 66 -11.57 40.26 -13.49
N LEU A 67 -11.86 39.79 -12.28
CA LEU A 67 -11.81 40.55 -11.04
C LEU A 67 -10.53 40.27 -10.23
N ILE A 68 -9.96 39.07 -10.39
CA ILE A 68 -8.73 38.63 -9.75
C ILE A 68 -7.57 38.83 -10.73
N SER A 69 -6.50 39.47 -10.27
CA SER A 69 -5.26 39.66 -11.01
C SER A 69 -4.43 38.38 -10.91
N TYR A 70 -4.63 37.49 -11.88
CA TYR A 70 -3.92 36.23 -11.99
C TYR A 70 -3.51 35.97 -13.45
N LYS A 71 -2.31 35.41 -13.64
CA LYS A 71 -1.75 35.05 -14.96
C LYS A 71 -1.85 33.53 -15.18
N GLY A 72 -3.06 33.04 -15.40
CA GLY A 72 -3.33 31.64 -15.77
C GLY A 72 -4.74 31.46 -16.30
N ASP A 73 -5.21 30.22 -16.36
CA ASP A 73 -6.52 29.88 -16.88
C ASP A 73 -7.63 30.25 -15.86
N LYS A 74 -8.85 30.46 -16.35
CA LYS A 74 -10.03 30.64 -15.49
C LYS A 74 -10.29 29.42 -14.60
N ASN A 75 -9.87 28.22 -15.03
CA ASN A 75 -10.04 26.97 -14.30
C ASN A 75 -9.15 26.90 -13.05
N ASP A 76 -8.05 27.66 -13.01
CA ASP A 76 -7.19 27.74 -11.82
C ASP A 76 -7.89 28.41 -10.62
N LEU A 77 -9.06 29.02 -10.83
CA LEU A 77 -9.91 29.58 -9.79
C LEU A 77 -10.95 28.60 -9.24
N ILE A 78 -11.06 27.39 -9.79
CA ILE A 78 -11.93 26.33 -9.27
C ILE A 78 -11.70 26.09 -7.77
N PRO A 79 -10.45 25.95 -7.26
CA PRO A 79 -10.20 25.76 -5.83
C PRO A 79 -10.80 26.87 -4.96
N LEU A 80 -10.70 28.13 -5.40
CA LEU A 80 -11.27 29.27 -4.69
C LEU A 80 -12.81 29.19 -4.71
N VAL A 81 -13.41 28.84 -5.84
CA VAL A 81 -14.86 28.68 -5.95
C VAL A 81 -15.35 27.58 -5.03
N GLU A 82 -14.73 26.41 -5.01
CA GLU A 82 -15.09 25.31 -4.11
C GLU A 82 -15.01 25.73 -2.64
N TYR A 83 -13.95 26.45 -2.25
CA TYR A 83 -13.83 27.00 -0.90
C TYR A 83 -14.97 27.97 -0.54
N LEU A 84 -15.40 28.81 -1.51
CA LEU A 84 -16.45 29.81 -1.34
C LEU A 84 -17.87 29.26 -1.49
N LYS A 85 -18.07 28.00 -1.90
CA LYS A 85 -19.39 27.36 -1.84
C LYS A 85 -19.87 27.20 -0.40
N ILE A 86 -18.93 27.03 0.53
CA ILE A 86 -19.20 26.95 1.96
C ILE A 86 -19.69 28.33 2.46
N ASP A 87 -20.95 28.43 2.89
CA ASP A 87 -21.62 29.70 3.18
C ASP A 87 -20.85 30.62 4.16
N ASN A 88 -20.27 30.03 5.21
CA ASN A 88 -19.47 30.78 6.18
C ASN A 88 -18.22 31.42 5.54
N ASN A 89 -17.52 30.67 4.68
CA ASN A 89 -16.34 31.15 3.97
C ASN A 89 -16.71 32.24 2.97
N LYS A 90 -17.81 32.04 2.23
CA LYS A 90 -18.37 33.02 1.28
C LYS A 90 -18.60 34.38 1.94
N ASN A 91 -19.34 34.36 3.05
CA ASN A 91 -19.72 35.58 3.76
C ASN A 91 -18.49 36.25 4.37
N SER A 92 -17.59 35.48 4.98
CA SER A 92 -16.34 35.98 5.55
C SER A 92 -15.44 36.63 4.48
N PHE A 93 -15.27 35.99 3.33
CA PHE A 93 -14.51 36.50 2.20
C PHE A 93 -15.08 37.83 1.70
N LEU A 94 -16.39 37.88 1.39
CA LEU A 94 -17.03 39.09 0.86
C LEU A 94 -17.00 40.25 1.86
N GLN A 95 -17.25 40.00 3.15
CA GLN A 95 -17.23 41.03 4.19
C GLN A 95 -15.81 41.55 4.44
N SER A 96 -14.82 40.66 4.54
CA SER A 96 -13.43 41.04 4.78
C SER A 96 -12.86 41.84 3.61
N ILE A 97 -13.12 41.43 2.38
CA ILE A 97 -12.72 42.20 1.19
C ILE A 97 -13.43 43.55 1.14
N LYS A 98 -14.69 43.65 1.58
CA LYS A 98 -15.43 44.92 1.63
C LYS A 98 -14.90 45.89 2.68
N ASN A 99 -14.67 45.40 3.90
CA ASN A 99 -14.37 46.22 5.07
C ASN A 99 -12.87 46.44 5.27
N ASN A 100 -12.08 45.39 5.07
CA ASN A 100 -10.65 45.35 5.37
C ASN A 100 -9.78 45.40 4.11
N GLU A 101 -10.40 45.35 2.92
CA GLU A 101 -9.70 45.32 1.62
C GLU A 101 -8.76 44.12 1.45
N LYS A 102 -8.83 43.14 2.35
CA LYS A 102 -7.93 42.00 2.41
C LYS A 102 -8.63 40.78 3.02
N TYR A 103 -8.32 39.61 2.50
CA TYR A 103 -8.72 38.32 3.04
C TYR A 103 -7.65 37.28 2.70
N ASN A 104 -6.99 36.72 3.71
CA ASN A 104 -5.86 35.80 3.52
C ASN A 104 -4.86 36.36 2.49
N ASN A 105 -4.72 35.69 1.36
CA ASN A 105 -3.79 35.98 0.27
C ASN A 105 -4.35 36.95 -0.78
N PHE A 106 -5.60 37.38 -0.62
CA PHE A 106 -6.28 38.28 -1.54
C PHE A 106 -6.25 39.69 -0.98
N THR A 107 -5.77 40.64 -1.78
CA THR A 107 -5.72 42.07 -1.44
C THR A 107 -6.36 42.88 -2.54
N LEU A 108 -7.27 43.79 -2.17
CA LEU A 108 -7.88 44.72 -3.11
C LEU A 108 -6.84 45.77 -3.50
N THR A 109 -6.60 45.90 -4.79
CA THR A 109 -5.69 46.89 -5.35
C THR A 109 -6.44 47.83 -6.29
N GLN A 110 -5.91 49.04 -6.41
CA GLN A 110 -6.43 50.07 -7.30
C GLN A 110 -5.36 50.44 -8.34
N ASP A 111 -5.59 50.01 -9.57
CA ASP A 111 -4.78 50.42 -10.72
C ASP A 111 -5.26 51.81 -11.20
N LYS A 112 -4.37 52.81 -11.21
CA LYS A 112 -4.65 54.12 -11.82
C LYS A 112 -4.57 54.00 -13.35
N GLY A 113 -5.70 54.10 -14.03
CA GLY A 113 -5.76 54.20 -15.49
C GLY A 113 -5.69 55.64 -15.99
N PHE A 114 -5.47 55.82 -17.30
CA PHE A 114 -5.36 57.13 -17.95
C PHE A 114 -6.58 58.05 -17.76
N LEU A 115 -7.79 57.47 -17.66
CA LEU A 115 -9.05 58.23 -17.43
C LEU A 115 -9.81 57.79 -16.18
N PHE A 116 -9.62 56.55 -15.72
CA PHE A 116 -10.43 55.92 -14.69
C PHE A 116 -9.62 54.93 -13.87
N ASN A 117 -9.97 54.79 -12.59
CA ASN A 117 -9.42 53.76 -11.72
C ASN A 117 -9.98 52.37 -12.07
N LYS A 118 -9.19 51.32 -11.86
CA LYS A 118 -9.63 49.93 -11.97
C LYS A 118 -9.32 49.20 -10.68
N TYR A 119 -10.34 48.57 -10.09
CA TYR A 119 -10.19 47.76 -8.89
C TYR A 119 -10.06 46.29 -9.26
N LYS A 120 -9.12 45.59 -8.63
CA LYS A 120 -8.89 44.15 -8.78
C LYS A 120 -8.49 43.52 -7.46
N LEU A 121 -8.64 42.21 -7.34
CA LEU A 121 -8.04 41.43 -6.26
C LEU A 121 -6.71 40.88 -6.73
N GLU A 122 -5.63 41.36 -6.15
CA GLU A 122 -4.33 40.70 -6.27
C GLU A 122 -4.34 39.43 -5.42
N VAL A 123 -3.87 38.32 -5.99
CA VAL A 123 -3.74 37.04 -5.29
C VAL A 123 -2.27 36.69 -5.15
N LYS A 124 -1.84 36.45 -3.91
CA LYS A 124 -0.53 35.84 -3.65
C LYS A 124 -0.66 34.32 -3.77
N PRO A 125 -0.07 33.69 -4.81
CA PRO A 125 -0.11 32.24 -4.96
C PRO A 125 0.63 31.55 -3.80
N VAL A 126 0.36 30.25 -3.64
CA VAL A 126 0.96 29.39 -2.62
C VAL A 126 1.60 28.17 -3.26
N GLU A 127 2.49 27.54 -2.50
CA GLU A 127 3.12 26.28 -2.87
C GLU A 127 2.48 25.09 -2.15
N ILE A 128 2.23 24.01 -2.88
CA ILE A 128 1.69 22.76 -2.33
C ILE A 128 2.71 21.67 -2.58
N HIS A 129 3.20 21.04 -1.52
CA HIS A 129 4.09 19.88 -1.61
C HIS A 129 3.31 18.63 -1.21
N ILE A 130 3.07 17.74 -2.16
CA ILE A 130 2.31 16.51 -1.96
C ILE A 130 3.31 15.37 -1.77
N GLY A 131 3.28 14.70 -0.62
CA GLY A 131 4.09 13.52 -0.34
C GLY A 131 3.23 12.26 -0.31
N VAL A 132 3.69 11.22 -1.01
CA VAL A 132 3.04 9.90 -1.06
C VAL A 132 3.99 8.81 -0.54
N ASN A 133 3.43 7.69 -0.09
CA ASN A 133 4.18 6.52 0.39
C ASN A 133 4.61 5.55 -0.72
N TYR A 134 4.04 5.66 -1.92
CA TYR A 134 4.42 4.85 -3.09
C TYR A 134 4.55 5.72 -4.34
N PRO A 135 5.34 5.32 -5.35
CA PRO A 135 5.33 5.96 -6.67
C PRO A 135 3.91 5.98 -7.24
N SER A 136 3.37 7.19 -7.40
CA SER A 136 1.94 7.39 -7.69
C SER A 136 1.72 8.49 -8.73
N GLU A 137 0.63 8.34 -9.49
CA GLU A 137 0.01 9.42 -10.26
C GLU A 137 -0.83 10.28 -9.31
N ILE A 138 -0.69 11.60 -9.43
CA ILE A 138 -1.38 12.58 -8.58
C ILE A 138 -2.37 13.38 -9.42
N TYR A 139 -3.59 13.45 -8.94
CA TYR A 139 -4.69 14.22 -9.51
C TYR A 139 -5.08 15.33 -8.55
N ILE A 140 -5.30 16.53 -9.07
CA ILE A 140 -5.76 17.69 -8.31
C ILE A 140 -7.04 18.18 -8.98
N ASN A 141 -8.15 18.18 -8.24
CA ASN A 141 -9.49 18.49 -8.73
C ASN A 141 -9.85 17.69 -9.99
N ASP A 142 -9.63 16.38 -9.91
CA ASP A 142 -9.90 15.39 -10.97
C ASP A 142 -9.09 15.61 -12.28
N LEU A 143 -8.05 16.45 -12.25
CA LEU A 143 -7.12 16.67 -13.35
C LEU A 143 -5.74 16.08 -13.01
N GLU A 144 -5.18 15.29 -13.94
CA GLU A 144 -3.83 14.74 -13.82
C GLU A 144 -2.81 15.87 -13.70
N SER A 145 -2.13 15.93 -12.55
CA SER A 145 -1.16 17.00 -12.24
C SER A 145 0.28 16.54 -12.41
N GLY A 146 0.52 15.23 -12.42
CA GLY A 146 1.82 14.62 -12.69
C GLY A 146 2.07 13.37 -11.85
N LYS A 147 3.31 12.87 -11.92
CA LYS A 147 3.80 11.75 -11.10
C LYS A 147 4.64 12.28 -9.95
N ALA A 148 4.58 11.59 -8.82
CA ALA A 148 5.53 11.81 -7.74
C ALA A 148 6.96 11.52 -8.24
N ASP A 149 7.92 12.34 -7.83
CA ASP A 149 9.33 12.19 -8.16
C ASP A 149 9.96 10.96 -7.46
N GLU A 150 11.27 10.77 -7.65
CA GLU A 150 12.04 9.67 -7.02
C GLU A 150 11.98 9.70 -5.48
N ASN A 151 11.71 10.86 -4.88
CA ASN A 151 11.52 11.02 -3.44
C ASN A 151 10.05 10.91 -3.02
N SER A 152 9.18 10.43 -3.92
CA SER A 152 7.74 10.30 -3.72
C SER A 152 7.05 11.64 -3.39
N LYS A 153 7.48 12.72 -4.04
CA LYS A 153 6.92 14.08 -3.86
C LYS A 153 6.51 14.73 -5.18
N LEU A 154 5.48 15.57 -5.13
CA LEU A 154 5.07 16.47 -6.21
C LEU A 154 4.90 17.88 -5.66
N SER A 155 5.48 18.88 -6.34
CA SER A 155 5.38 20.29 -5.93
C SER A 155 4.61 21.13 -6.95
N VAL A 156 3.63 21.88 -6.47
CA VAL A 156 2.84 22.83 -7.26
C VAL A 156 3.12 24.24 -6.75
N THR A 157 3.88 25.04 -7.52
CA THR A 157 4.50 26.29 -7.02
C THR A 157 3.70 27.58 -7.29
N LYS A 158 2.55 27.49 -7.98
CA LYS A 158 1.71 28.66 -8.34
C LYS A 158 0.23 28.40 -8.10
N ALA A 159 -0.09 27.70 -7.02
CA ALA A 159 -1.46 27.34 -6.68
C ALA A 159 -2.26 28.56 -6.21
N ILE A 160 -3.54 28.63 -6.59
CA ILE A 160 -4.47 29.65 -6.10
C ILE A 160 -5.01 29.21 -4.74
N PRO A 161 -4.95 30.06 -3.70
CA PRO A 161 -5.52 29.75 -2.39
C PRO A 161 -7.00 29.35 -2.47
N GLY A 162 -7.36 28.21 -1.88
CA GLY A 162 -8.67 27.61 -2.03
C GLY A 162 -8.76 26.19 -1.45
N LEU A 163 -9.82 25.48 -1.80
CA LEU A 163 -10.08 24.08 -1.42
C LEU A 163 -9.62 23.17 -2.55
N TYR A 164 -8.75 22.22 -2.23
CA TYR A 164 -8.19 21.28 -3.19
C TYR A 164 -8.60 19.87 -2.83
N LYS A 165 -9.10 19.12 -3.82
CA LYS A 165 -9.25 17.67 -3.75
C LYS A 165 -8.02 17.04 -4.40
N ILE A 166 -7.22 16.32 -3.60
CA ILE A 166 -5.99 15.68 -4.04
C ILE A 166 -6.21 14.17 -4.00
N GLU A 167 -6.00 13.48 -5.11
CA GLU A 167 -6.09 12.03 -5.22
C GLU A 167 -4.74 11.48 -5.69
N GLY A 168 -4.31 10.39 -5.09
CA GLY A 168 -3.11 9.65 -5.46
C GLY A 168 -3.47 8.23 -5.82
N LYS A 169 -2.90 7.74 -6.92
CA LYS A 169 -3.13 6.39 -7.45
C LYS A 169 -1.80 5.73 -7.76
N ALA A 170 -1.54 4.57 -7.13
CA ALA A 170 -0.40 3.71 -7.45
C ALA A 170 -0.90 2.39 -8.03
N VAL A 171 -0.21 1.91 -9.06
CA VAL A 171 -0.53 0.66 -9.76
C VAL A 171 0.75 -0.17 -9.90
N ASN A 172 0.68 -1.45 -9.54
CA ASN A 172 1.72 -2.44 -9.78
C ASN A 172 1.09 -3.76 -10.27
N GLU A 173 1.90 -4.80 -10.41
CA GLU A 173 1.47 -6.14 -10.82
C GLU A 173 0.53 -6.85 -9.82
N TYR A 174 0.47 -6.38 -8.57
CA TYR A 174 -0.35 -6.94 -7.50
C TYR A 174 -1.63 -6.15 -7.21
N GLY A 175 -1.83 -5.02 -7.90
CA GLY A 175 -3.09 -4.28 -7.86
C GLY A 175 -2.93 -2.77 -7.89
N GLU A 176 -4.02 -2.11 -7.50
CA GLU A 176 -4.18 -0.66 -7.50
C GLU A 176 -4.52 -0.19 -6.08
N VAL A 177 -3.79 0.79 -5.57
CA VAL A 177 -4.08 1.45 -4.28
C VAL A 177 -4.33 2.93 -4.54
N LYS A 178 -5.22 3.51 -3.74
CA LYS A 178 -5.62 4.91 -3.83
C LYS A 178 -5.74 5.56 -2.47
N ALA A 179 -5.64 6.86 -2.46
CA ALA A 179 -6.12 7.70 -1.39
C ALA A 179 -6.54 9.05 -1.95
N ASP A 180 -7.52 9.67 -1.30
CA ASP A 180 -7.95 11.02 -1.58
C ASP A 180 -7.99 11.86 -0.30
N LYS A 181 -7.82 13.17 -0.46
CA LYS A 181 -7.85 14.12 0.64
C LYS A 181 -8.30 15.49 0.16
N GLU A 182 -9.25 16.07 0.86
CA GLU A 182 -9.65 17.46 0.67
C GLU A 182 -8.93 18.38 1.67
N VAL A 183 -8.30 19.44 1.18
CA VAL A 183 -7.49 20.35 2.01
C VAL A 183 -7.73 21.80 1.62
N SER A 184 -7.96 22.67 2.61
CA SER A 184 -8.01 24.13 2.42
C SER A 184 -6.62 24.74 2.54
N ILE A 185 -6.13 25.36 1.47
CA ILE A 185 -4.74 25.84 1.37
C ILE A 185 -4.73 27.36 1.16
N PHE A 186 -4.17 28.08 2.12
CA PHE A 186 -3.96 29.54 2.08
C PHE A 186 -2.51 29.95 2.39
N LYS A 187 -1.66 28.99 2.68
CA LYS A 187 -0.23 29.17 2.92
C LYS A 187 0.49 27.98 2.33
N ASP A 188 1.79 28.13 2.14
CA ASP A 188 2.64 27.04 1.67
C ASP A 188 2.48 25.85 2.64
N THR A 189 2.17 24.68 2.09
CA THR A 189 1.72 23.53 2.89
C THR A 189 2.22 22.21 2.32
N ASP A 190 2.72 21.36 3.21
CA ASP A 190 2.98 19.95 2.94
C ASP A 190 1.70 19.13 3.18
N VAL A 191 1.27 18.39 2.15
CA VAL A 191 0.14 17.46 2.20
C VAL A 191 0.69 16.05 2.09
N SER A 192 0.61 15.29 3.19
CA SER A 192 0.86 13.85 3.14
C SER A 192 -0.41 13.10 2.79
N LEU A 193 -0.30 12.23 1.79
CA LEU A 193 -1.33 11.32 1.31
C LEU A 193 -0.82 9.89 1.47
N SER A 194 -1.49 9.10 2.32
CA SER A 194 -1.12 7.72 2.60
C SER A 194 -2.03 6.78 1.82
N LEU A 195 -1.50 6.18 0.75
CA LEU A 195 -2.25 5.19 -0.02
C LEU A 195 -2.38 3.90 0.79
N GLU A 196 -3.59 3.35 0.85
CA GLU A 196 -3.95 2.18 1.66
C GLU A 196 -3.50 0.88 0.98
N GLY A 197 -2.19 0.59 1.05
CA GLY A 197 -1.59 -0.67 0.61
C GLY A 197 -1.03 -1.46 1.78
N ASN A 198 -1.17 -2.79 1.72
CA ASN A 198 -0.51 -3.70 2.65
C ASN A 198 0.82 -4.16 2.04
N SER A 199 1.90 -4.19 2.83
CA SER A 199 3.22 -4.66 2.40
C SER A 199 3.49 -6.07 2.95
N LEU A 200 3.91 -7.01 2.11
CA LEU A 200 4.08 -8.40 2.54
C LEU A 200 5.37 -8.57 3.35
N THR A 201 5.25 -9.18 4.54
CA THR A 201 6.37 -9.64 5.35
C THR A 201 6.18 -11.12 5.70
N ILE A 202 7.20 -11.94 5.48
CA ILE A 202 7.13 -13.38 5.77
C ILE A 202 7.96 -13.71 7.00
N ASN A 203 7.29 -14.27 8.00
CA ASN A 203 7.92 -14.72 9.24
C ASN A 203 7.98 -16.26 9.25
N SER A 204 9.11 -16.81 8.82
CA SER A 204 9.34 -18.26 8.77
C SER A 204 10.70 -18.63 9.36
N PRO A 205 10.81 -19.75 10.11
CA PRO A 205 12.11 -20.28 10.52
C PRO A 205 12.92 -20.84 9.33
N TYR A 206 12.28 -21.01 8.17
CA TYR A 206 12.91 -21.52 6.95
C TYR A 206 13.21 -20.36 6.01
N SER A 207 14.47 -19.92 5.95
CA SER A 207 14.89 -18.76 5.15
C SER A 207 14.97 -19.02 3.65
N ASN A 208 15.23 -20.28 3.27
CA ASN A 208 15.67 -20.63 1.91
C ASN A 208 14.52 -20.94 0.94
N GLY A 209 13.26 -20.89 1.41
CA GLY A 209 12.10 -21.22 0.58
C GLY A 209 11.93 -20.25 -0.57
N LYS A 210 11.56 -20.75 -1.74
CA LYS A 210 11.16 -19.94 -2.90
C LYS A 210 9.76 -19.40 -2.68
N VAL A 211 9.54 -18.14 -3.04
CA VAL A 211 8.27 -17.45 -2.86
C VAL A 211 7.51 -17.40 -4.17
N TYR A 212 6.24 -17.77 -4.12
CA TYR A 212 5.32 -17.69 -5.24
C TYR A 212 4.18 -16.75 -4.87
N ILE A 213 3.84 -15.83 -5.78
CA ILE A 213 2.67 -14.97 -5.64
C ILE A 213 1.73 -15.27 -6.80
N ASN A 214 0.47 -15.59 -6.50
CA ASN A 214 -0.54 -15.99 -7.49
C ASN A 214 -0.08 -17.15 -8.40
N GLY A 215 0.78 -18.03 -7.89
CA GLY A 215 1.33 -19.18 -8.61
C GLY A 215 2.58 -18.87 -9.45
N GLU A 216 3.04 -17.62 -9.51
CA GLU A 216 4.24 -17.22 -10.23
C GLU A 216 5.45 -17.09 -9.30
N ASP A 217 6.60 -17.62 -9.72
CA ASP A 217 7.86 -17.49 -9.01
C ASP A 217 8.36 -16.04 -9.13
N ILE A 218 8.55 -15.36 -8.00
CA ILE A 218 9.01 -13.97 -7.98
C ILE A 218 10.54 -13.83 -7.88
N ASP A 219 11.28 -14.95 -8.02
CA ASP A 219 12.74 -15.02 -7.91
C ASP A 219 13.28 -14.40 -6.60
N LYS A 220 12.53 -14.66 -5.51
CA LYS A 220 12.90 -14.23 -4.15
C LYS A 220 12.79 -15.38 -3.18
N LYS A 221 13.67 -15.36 -2.18
CA LYS A 221 13.59 -16.26 -1.05
C LYS A 221 12.75 -15.65 0.05
N VAL A 222 12.26 -16.49 0.94
CA VAL A 222 11.53 -16.08 2.15
C VAL A 222 12.33 -15.05 2.97
N SER A 223 13.65 -15.19 3.05
CA SER A 223 14.53 -14.21 3.72
C SER A 223 14.51 -12.80 3.11
N ASP A 224 14.17 -12.69 1.83
CA ASP A 224 14.26 -11.44 1.07
C ASP A 224 12.94 -10.65 1.13
N ILE A 225 11.90 -11.22 1.73
CA ILE A 225 10.56 -10.64 1.79
C ILE A 225 10.34 -9.99 3.15
N LYS A 226 10.69 -8.70 3.20
CA LYS A 226 10.33 -7.79 4.27
C LYS A 226 9.82 -6.49 3.66
N ASP A 227 8.63 -6.08 4.08
CA ASP A 227 7.93 -4.89 3.55
C ASP A 227 7.90 -4.90 2.01
N PHE A 228 7.71 -6.08 1.42
CA PHE A 228 7.78 -6.27 -0.01
C PHE A 228 6.53 -5.73 -0.69
N SER A 229 6.74 -4.80 -1.62
CA SER A 229 5.73 -4.21 -2.50
C SER A 229 4.48 -3.69 -1.76
N PHE A 230 3.47 -3.30 -2.52
CA PHE A 230 2.14 -3.02 -2.00
C PHE A 230 1.12 -3.95 -2.65
N PHE A 231 0.14 -4.37 -1.87
CA PHE A 231 -0.97 -5.21 -2.31
C PHE A 231 -2.29 -4.48 -2.08
N SER A 232 -3.21 -4.69 -3.02
CA SER A 232 -4.61 -4.28 -2.85
C SER A 232 -5.23 -5.05 -1.67
N SER A 233 -6.13 -4.38 -0.94
CA SER A 233 -6.81 -4.95 0.23
C SER A 233 -7.94 -5.94 -0.12
N ASP A 234 -8.08 -6.34 -1.38
CA ASP A 234 -9.21 -7.13 -1.90
C ASP A 234 -9.04 -8.65 -1.78
N GLU A 235 -8.04 -9.13 -1.01
CA GLU A 235 -7.78 -10.55 -0.73
C GLU A 235 -7.56 -11.44 -1.96
N LYS A 236 -7.38 -10.86 -3.15
CA LYS A 236 -7.15 -11.63 -4.38
C LYS A 236 -5.77 -12.25 -4.45
N ASN A 237 -4.77 -11.57 -3.89
CA ASN A 237 -3.40 -12.01 -3.96
C ASN A 237 -3.14 -13.11 -2.93
N LYS A 238 -2.53 -14.20 -3.40
CA LYS A 238 -2.14 -15.33 -2.58
C LYS A 238 -0.63 -15.55 -2.66
N VAL A 239 -0.07 -16.05 -1.57
CA VAL A 239 1.33 -16.42 -1.48
C VAL A 239 1.47 -17.89 -1.11
N SER A 240 2.42 -18.58 -1.72
CA SER A 240 2.83 -19.94 -1.36
C SER A 240 4.34 -20.08 -1.43
N PHE A 241 4.85 -21.16 -0.84
CA PHE A 241 6.28 -21.36 -0.64
C PHE A 241 6.70 -22.78 -1.00
N ASP A 242 7.81 -22.91 -1.73
CA ASP A 242 8.46 -24.20 -1.94
C ASP A 242 9.76 -24.22 -1.13
N TYR A 243 9.82 -25.10 -0.12
CA TYR A 243 10.96 -25.24 0.77
C TYR A 243 11.75 -26.50 0.45
N ASP A 244 13.06 -26.34 0.25
CA ASP A 244 13.96 -27.47 0.03
C ASP A 244 14.50 -28.00 1.37
N PHE A 245 14.12 -29.24 1.70
CA PHE A 245 14.65 -30.00 2.83
C PHE A 245 15.61 -31.10 2.35
N PRO A 246 16.49 -31.63 3.23
CA PRO A 246 17.35 -32.77 2.88
C PRO A 246 16.58 -33.99 2.34
N TRP A 247 15.33 -34.16 2.74
CA TRP A 247 14.43 -35.23 2.34
C TRP A 247 13.42 -34.80 1.24
N GLY A 248 13.69 -33.71 0.53
CA GLY A 248 12.94 -33.27 -0.65
C GLY A 248 12.26 -31.91 -0.48
N THR A 249 11.65 -31.45 -1.57
CA THR A 249 10.92 -30.17 -1.60
C THR A 249 9.51 -30.35 -1.05
N ILE A 250 9.10 -29.46 -0.15
CA ILE A 250 7.76 -29.43 0.42
C ILE A 250 7.11 -28.09 0.10
N LYS A 251 5.89 -28.16 -0.45
CA LYS A 251 5.08 -26.99 -0.80
C LYS A 251 4.20 -26.61 0.37
N SER A 252 4.10 -25.31 0.66
CA SER A 252 3.13 -24.79 1.61
C SER A 252 1.74 -24.76 0.99
N GLU A 253 0.73 -24.62 1.86
CA GLU A 253 -0.59 -24.15 1.44
C GLU A 253 -0.51 -22.70 0.92
N GLU A 254 -1.45 -22.32 0.06
CA GLU A 254 -1.62 -20.92 -0.35
C GLU A 254 -2.27 -20.12 0.78
N VAL A 255 -1.70 -18.96 1.10
CA VAL A 255 -2.22 -18.02 2.09
C VAL A 255 -2.62 -16.73 1.40
N SER A 256 -3.79 -16.18 1.72
CA SER A 256 -4.22 -14.89 1.16
C SER A 256 -3.46 -13.74 1.85
N ILE A 257 -2.85 -12.85 1.06
CA ILE A 257 -2.08 -11.70 1.56
C ILE A 257 -3.04 -10.66 2.18
N GLY A 258 -4.20 -10.46 1.56
CA GLY A 258 -5.37 -9.83 2.18
C GLY A 258 -5.12 -8.57 3.01
N LYS A 259 -5.83 -8.50 4.14
CA LYS A 259 -5.70 -7.45 5.17
C LYS A 259 -4.55 -7.68 6.16
N TYR A 260 -3.95 -8.86 6.18
CA TYR A 260 -2.92 -9.24 7.15
C TYR A 260 -1.57 -9.41 6.45
N PRO A 261 -0.72 -8.36 6.44
CA PRO A 261 0.54 -8.35 5.70
C PRO A 261 1.60 -9.32 6.22
N GLU A 262 1.44 -9.83 7.44
CA GLU A 262 2.38 -10.76 8.05
C GLU A 262 1.91 -12.20 7.85
N VAL A 263 2.65 -12.94 7.02
CA VAL A 263 2.38 -14.35 6.74
C VAL A 263 3.38 -15.21 7.49
N ALA A 264 2.87 -16.09 8.35
CA ALA A 264 3.64 -17.13 9.01
C ALA A 264 3.26 -18.49 8.40
N PRO A 265 4.08 -19.04 7.48
CA PRO A 265 3.74 -20.27 6.77
C PRO A 265 3.68 -21.44 7.75
N LYS A 266 2.53 -22.12 7.80
CA LYS A 266 2.43 -23.41 8.47
C LYS A 266 2.86 -24.48 7.49
N ILE A 267 3.92 -25.21 7.82
CA ILE A 267 4.43 -26.30 6.98
C ILE A 267 4.63 -27.56 7.81
N ASN A 268 4.03 -28.66 7.37
CA ASN A 268 4.39 -29.98 7.88
C ASN A 268 5.64 -30.44 7.14
N ILE A 269 6.77 -30.46 7.85
CA ILE A 269 8.05 -30.87 7.25
C ILE A 269 8.19 -32.39 7.14
N VAL A 270 7.27 -33.17 7.72
CA VAL A 270 7.32 -34.64 7.72
C VAL A 270 6.59 -35.19 6.49
N ASN A 271 7.36 -35.70 5.53
CA ASN A 271 6.84 -36.40 4.36
C ASN A 271 7.15 -37.90 4.42
N ASP A 272 6.61 -38.67 3.47
CA ASP A 272 6.79 -40.13 3.44
C ASP A 272 8.27 -40.55 3.32
N LYS A 273 9.08 -39.77 2.58
CA LYS A 273 10.51 -40.02 2.45
C LYS A 273 11.24 -39.89 3.79
N LEU A 274 10.97 -38.82 4.55
CA LEU A 274 11.53 -38.66 5.91
C LEU A 274 11.09 -39.80 6.83
N LYS A 275 9.81 -40.21 6.76
CA LYS A 275 9.29 -41.33 7.55
C LYS A 275 10.01 -42.63 7.23
N GLU A 276 10.26 -42.91 5.95
CA GLU A 276 11.00 -44.09 5.50
C GLU A 276 12.47 -44.06 5.95
N ASP A 277 13.15 -42.92 5.81
CA ASP A 277 14.53 -42.71 6.25
C ASP A 277 14.67 -42.91 7.78
N ILE A 278 13.73 -42.37 8.57
CA ILE A 278 13.69 -42.57 10.02
C ILE A 278 13.43 -44.03 10.38
N ASN A 279 12.42 -44.65 9.75
CA ASN A 279 12.06 -46.04 10.03
C ASN A 279 13.20 -47.00 9.74
N SER A 280 13.88 -46.81 8.60
CA SER A 280 15.04 -47.62 8.22
C SER A 280 16.23 -47.40 9.15
N THR A 281 16.51 -46.15 9.55
CA THR A 281 17.59 -45.80 10.49
C THR A 281 17.35 -46.40 11.88
N ILE A 282 16.14 -46.24 12.44
CA ILE A 282 15.77 -46.83 13.74
C ILE A 282 15.82 -48.36 13.68
N LYS A 283 15.33 -48.96 12.60
CA LYS A 283 15.41 -50.42 12.41
C LYS A 283 16.86 -50.89 12.34
N SER A 284 17.72 -50.21 11.59
CA SER A 284 19.16 -50.47 11.50
C SER A 284 19.82 -50.39 12.89
N PHE A 285 19.51 -49.34 13.67
CA PHE A 285 19.99 -49.21 15.03
C PHE A 285 19.62 -50.42 15.89
N TYR A 286 18.33 -50.78 16.00
CA TYR A 286 17.91 -51.89 16.85
C TYR A 286 18.42 -53.25 16.36
N ASP A 287 18.43 -53.51 15.04
CA ASP A 287 19.01 -54.73 14.45
C ASP A 287 20.50 -54.84 14.83
N SER A 288 21.25 -53.75 14.69
CA SER A 288 22.68 -53.69 15.03
C SER A 288 22.96 -53.87 16.52
N VAL A 289 22.08 -53.35 17.40
CA VAL A 289 22.18 -53.57 18.84
C VAL A 289 21.97 -55.04 19.18
N LEU A 290 20.96 -55.71 18.62
CA LEU A 290 20.75 -57.14 18.88
C LEU A 290 21.90 -57.99 18.32
N GLU A 291 22.42 -57.64 17.15
CA GLU A 291 23.58 -58.29 16.56
C GLU A 291 24.83 -58.13 17.44
N SER A 292 25.10 -56.91 17.92
CA SER A 292 26.22 -56.62 18.83
C SER A 292 26.17 -57.46 20.10
N LEU A 293 24.97 -57.67 20.67
CA LEU A 293 24.78 -58.50 21.86
C LEU A 293 24.95 -59.99 21.58
N ASN A 294 24.57 -60.45 20.38
CA ASN A 294 24.74 -61.84 19.95
C ASN A 294 26.20 -62.19 19.65
N LYS A 295 26.95 -61.24 19.09
CA LYS A 295 28.36 -61.40 18.70
C LYS A 295 29.36 -60.91 19.75
N GLU A 296 28.88 -60.29 20.82
CA GLU A 296 29.68 -59.69 21.90
C GLU A 296 30.64 -58.59 21.41
N ASP A 297 30.28 -57.87 20.35
CA ASP A 297 31.10 -56.81 19.74
C ASP A 297 30.32 -55.49 19.67
N MET A 298 30.70 -54.54 20.53
CA MET A 298 30.06 -53.22 20.61
C MET A 298 30.25 -52.37 19.36
N ASN A 299 31.29 -52.64 18.56
CA ASN A 299 31.59 -51.87 17.35
C ASN A 299 30.58 -52.12 16.24
N LEU A 300 29.73 -53.13 16.40
CA LEU A 300 28.64 -53.43 15.47
C LEU A 300 27.44 -52.48 15.63
N ILE A 301 27.34 -51.71 16.72
CA ILE A 301 26.22 -50.77 16.93
C ILE A 301 26.34 -49.59 15.95
N LYS A 302 25.35 -49.45 15.07
CA LYS A 302 25.26 -48.43 14.01
C LYS A 302 24.31 -47.29 14.40
N GLU A 303 24.26 -46.25 13.58
CA GLU A 303 23.32 -45.12 13.69
C GLU A 303 23.33 -44.36 15.04
N VAL A 304 24.47 -44.38 15.73
CA VAL A 304 24.70 -43.61 16.95
C VAL A 304 26.09 -42.96 16.93
N PRO A 305 26.23 -41.80 17.59
CA PRO A 305 27.52 -41.23 17.93
C PRO A 305 28.45 -42.24 18.62
N GLU A 306 29.74 -42.19 18.29
CA GLU A 306 30.72 -43.19 18.75
C GLU A 306 30.85 -43.23 20.28
N ASP A 307 30.77 -42.07 20.92
CA ASP A 307 30.83 -41.88 22.37
C ASP A 307 29.64 -42.53 23.10
N LEU A 308 28.47 -42.61 22.45
CA LEU A 308 27.28 -43.24 23.03
C LEU A 308 27.29 -44.76 22.92
N ARG A 309 28.04 -45.36 21.98
CA ARG A 309 28.06 -46.82 21.75
C ARG A 309 28.40 -47.60 23.03
N PHE A 310 29.45 -47.17 23.74
CA PHE A 310 29.87 -47.83 24.97
C PHE A 310 28.80 -47.76 26.06
N SER A 311 28.14 -46.61 26.23
CA SER A 311 27.08 -46.44 27.23
C SER A 311 25.90 -47.38 26.93
N ILE A 312 25.46 -47.45 25.68
CA ILE A 312 24.37 -48.30 25.23
C ILE A 312 24.72 -49.77 25.47
N TYR A 313 25.90 -50.19 25.03
CA TYR A 313 26.35 -51.58 25.16
C TYR A 313 26.54 -52.01 26.62
N SER A 314 27.19 -51.18 27.44
CA SER A 314 27.46 -51.48 28.85
C SER A 314 26.17 -51.58 29.69
N ASP A 315 25.19 -50.72 29.45
CA ASP A 315 23.88 -50.77 30.14
C ASP A 315 23.07 -52.02 29.82
N LEU A 316 23.23 -52.54 28.60
CA LEU A 316 22.57 -53.75 28.15
C LEU A 316 23.27 -54.99 28.70
N THR A 317 24.61 -55.04 28.63
CA THR A 317 25.43 -56.18 29.10
C THR A 317 25.42 -56.37 30.61
N LYS A 318 25.45 -55.29 31.41
CA LYS A 318 25.34 -55.34 32.89
C LYS A 318 24.10 -56.11 33.40
N LYS A 319 23.08 -56.31 32.57
CA LYS A 319 21.85 -57.04 32.90
C LYS A 319 21.91 -58.56 32.64
N TYR A 320 23.01 -59.08 32.10
CA TYR A 320 23.18 -60.49 31.74
C TYR A 320 24.31 -61.13 32.56
N PHE A 321 23.98 -61.78 33.68
CA PHE A 321 25.00 -62.26 34.63
C PHE A 321 25.45 -63.73 34.45
N LEU A 322 24.71 -64.62 33.75
CA LEU A 322 25.00 -66.08 33.87
C LEU A 322 24.92 -66.97 32.61
N LEU A 323 24.15 -66.65 31.55
CA LEU A 323 24.00 -67.56 30.39
C LEU A 323 23.89 -66.78 29.07
N LYS A 324 24.55 -67.27 28.01
CA LYS A 324 24.54 -66.69 26.65
C LYS A 324 23.12 -66.68 26.11
N ASN A 325 22.58 -65.49 25.85
CA ASN A 325 21.29 -65.33 25.21
C ASN A 325 21.49 -65.00 23.74
N THR A 326 20.74 -65.64 22.86
CA THR A 326 20.56 -65.19 21.49
C THR A 326 19.28 -64.36 21.42
N TYR A 327 19.39 -63.14 20.90
CA TYR A 327 18.28 -62.22 20.68
C TYR A 327 17.82 -62.29 19.23
N THR A 328 16.52 -62.36 19.03
CA THR A 328 15.91 -62.27 17.70
C THR A 328 14.81 -61.23 17.74
N LEU A 329 14.88 -60.24 16.84
CA LEU A 329 13.83 -59.25 16.65
C LEU A 329 12.55 -59.97 16.20
N LYS A 330 11.43 -59.66 16.84
CA LYS A 330 10.11 -60.17 16.42
C LYS A 330 9.26 -59.11 15.76
N ASP A 331 9.24 -57.94 16.38
CA ASP A 331 8.38 -56.85 15.95
C ASP A 331 8.98 -55.52 16.41
N LEU A 332 8.86 -54.51 15.55
CA LEU A 332 9.34 -53.16 15.75
C LEU A 332 8.29 -52.19 15.22
N GLU A 333 7.49 -51.64 16.13
CA GLU A 333 6.52 -50.58 15.83
C GLU A 333 7.19 -49.23 16.06
N ILE A 334 7.20 -48.38 15.03
CA ILE A 334 7.74 -47.01 15.10
C ILE A 334 6.58 -46.05 14.82
N ASN A 335 6.33 -45.13 15.74
CA ASN A 335 5.33 -44.07 15.57
C ASN A 335 6.03 -42.72 15.67
N ILE A 336 6.05 -41.99 14.56
CA ILE A 336 6.72 -40.69 14.44
C ILE A 336 5.75 -39.59 14.89
N GLU A 337 6.15 -38.79 15.88
CA GLU A 337 5.37 -37.64 16.34
C GLU A 337 5.59 -36.47 15.38
N GLU A 338 4.79 -36.33 14.33
CA GLU A 338 5.03 -35.36 13.24
C GLU A 338 5.20 -33.91 13.74
N ASP A 339 4.33 -33.46 14.65
CA ASP A 339 4.35 -32.11 15.23
C ASP A 339 5.58 -31.84 16.13
N SER A 340 6.36 -32.87 16.47
CA SER A 340 7.58 -32.73 17.26
C SER A 340 8.77 -32.26 16.44
N PHE A 341 8.70 -32.38 15.10
CA PHE A 341 9.81 -32.07 14.22
C PHE A 341 10.02 -30.56 14.11
N LYS A 342 11.24 -30.12 14.43
CA LYS A 342 11.60 -28.70 14.43
C LYS A 342 12.99 -28.50 13.83
N TYR A 343 13.14 -27.38 13.15
CA TYR A 343 14.45 -26.87 12.74
C TYR A 343 15.23 -26.41 13.98
N VAL A 344 16.54 -26.63 13.97
CA VAL A 344 17.46 -26.17 15.02
C VAL A 344 18.42 -25.13 14.45
N GLU A 345 19.56 -25.54 13.93
CA GLU A 345 20.56 -24.66 13.33
C GLU A 345 21.46 -25.47 12.39
N GLY A 346 21.94 -24.85 11.30
CA GLY A 346 22.90 -25.47 10.39
C GLY A 346 22.32 -26.67 9.63
N ASN A 347 21.06 -26.55 9.16
CA ASN A 347 20.35 -27.62 8.46
C ASN A 347 20.14 -28.90 9.29
N LYS A 348 20.10 -28.76 10.62
CA LYS A 348 19.78 -29.85 11.56
C LYS A 348 18.34 -29.75 12.02
N TYR A 349 17.74 -30.92 12.18
CA TYR A 349 16.35 -31.08 12.61
C TYR A 349 16.31 -32.06 13.77
N ILE A 350 15.39 -31.83 14.69
CA ILE A 350 15.12 -32.72 15.81
C ILE A 350 13.65 -33.09 15.81
N GLY A 351 13.35 -34.34 16.12
CA GLY A 351 12.00 -34.86 16.25
C GLY A 351 11.98 -36.04 17.23
N LYS A 352 10.78 -36.51 17.54
CA LYS A 352 10.52 -37.61 18.45
C LYS A 352 9.85 -38.75 17.70
N ALA A 353 10.25 -39.97 18.05
CA ALA A 353 9.60 -41.18 17.58
C ALA A 353 9.44 -42.14 18.76
N LEU A 354 8.22 -42.65 18.94
CA LEU A 354 7.90 -43.65 19.94
C LEU A 354 8.16 -45.04 19.34
N VAL A 355 9.00 -45.82 20.01
CA VAL A 355 9.41 -47.14 19.51
C VAL A 355 8.97 -48.25 20.46
N LYS A 356 8.22 -49.22 19.93
CA LYS A 356 7.88 -50.45 20.64
C LYS A 356 8.68 -51.63 20.07
N LEU A 357 9.56 -52.17 20.90
CA LEU A 357 10.43 -53.28 20.53
C LEU A 357 9.96 -54.59 21.18
N SER A 358 9.78 -55.63 20.36
CA SER A 358 9.52 -57.00 20.79
C SER A 358 10.64 -57.92 20.32
N TYR A 359 11.24 -58.66 21.24
CA TYR A 359 12.31 -59.63 20.93
C TYR A 359 12.14 -60.91 21.73
N SER A 360 12.64 -62.02 21.20
CA SER A 360 12.79 -63.27 21.95
C SER A 360 14.23 -63.46 22.40
N THR A 361 14.38 -64.08 23.58
CA THR A 361 15.66 -64.59 24.07
C THR A 361 15.62 -66.11 24.12
N SER A 362 16.59 -66.77 23.51
CA SER A 362 16.89 -68.19 23.73
C SER A 362 18.23 -68.32 24.43
N LYS A 363 18.38 -69.30 25.32
CA LYS A 363 19.67 -69.60 25.94
C LYS A 363 20.43 -70.60 25.10
N ASN A 364 21.70 -70.30 24.82
CA ASN A 364 22.59 -71.19 24.10
C ASN A 364 23.62 -71.75 25.09
N ILE A 365 23.50 -73.04 25.42
CA ILE A 365 24.46 -73.76 26.26
C ILE A 365 25.18 -74.71 25.32
N VAL A 366 26.43 -74.39 24.96
CA VAL A 366 27.38 -75.31 24.29
C VAL A 366 26.71 -76.23 23.25
N GLY A 367 26.08 -75.65 22.21
CA GLY A 367 25.52 -76.40 21.09
C GLY A 367 24.09 -76.96 21.26
N ILE A 368 23.42 -76.73 22.40
CA ILE A 368 22.02 -77.18 22.61
C ILE A 368 21.16 -75.99 23.09
N VAL A 369 20.07 -75.73 22.34
CA VAL A 369 19.09 -74.67 22.64
C VAL A 369 18.06 -75.20 23.64
N PHE A 370 17.94 -74.57 24.81
CA PHE A 370 16.91 -74.91 25.80
C PHE A 370 16.08 -73.67 26.19
N TRP A 371 14.77 -73.76 25.94
CA TRP A 371 13.68 -72.86 26.35
C TRP A 371 13.67 -71.41 25.81
N ARG A 372 12.46 -70.98 25.40
CA ARG A 372 12.13 -69.66 24.85
C ARG A 372 11.39 -68.85 25.92
N LYS A 373 11.96 -67.71 26.37
CA LYS A 373 11.27 -66.76 27.27
C LYS A 373 10.99 -65.47 26.51
N MET A 374 9.75 -64.99 26.55
CA MET A 374 9.33 -63.75 25.89
C MET A 374 9.54 -62.55 26.82
N LYS A 375 10.08 -61.45 26.30
CA LYS A 375 10.15 -60.16 26.99
C LYS A 375 9.67 -59.06 26.03
N LYS A 376 8.77 -58.21 26.51
CA LYS A 376 8.29 -57.00 25.82
C LYS A 376 8.83 -55.80 26.58
N LYS A 377 9.38 -54.79 25.91
CA LYS A 377 9.93 -53.61 26.58
C LYS A 377 9.54 -52.35 25.81
N ASN A 378 8.88 -51.43 26.50
CA ASN A 378 8.56 -50.11 25.98
C ASN A 378 9.70 -49.15 26.35
N ARG A 379 10.15 -48.31 25.42
CA ARG A 379 11.04 -47.17 25.71
C ARG A 379 10.48 -45.94 24.98
N LEU A 380 10.41 -44.84 25.73
CA LEU A 380 10.12 -43.50 25.23
C LEU A 380 11.35 -42.93 24.54
#